data_AF-A0A6I2YHU1-F1
#
_entry.id   AF-A0A6I2YHU1-F1
#
_cell.length_a   1.000
_cell.length_b   1.000
_cell.length_c   1.000
_cell.angle_alpha   90.00
_cell.angle_beta   90.00
_cell.angle_gamma   90.00
#
_symmetry.space_group_name_H-M   'P 1'
#
loop_
_entity.id
_entity.type
_entity.pdbx_description
1 polymer ?
#
loop_
_entity_poly.entity_id
_entity_poly.type
_entity_poly.pdbx_seq_one_letter_code
_entity_poly.pdbx_strand_id
1 'polypeptide(L)'
;MSVLDTGARVNAGEVSAVALANESLQQIDSQEGEIHAFVEIQREQVLRKAQAIDDGVAQGKNMGVLAGVPLALKDNLCQHGEVTSCASNILSGWRPPYDATVVSRIETAGVLIVGKTNMDEFAMGSSTENSAFGPTKNPHDTTKVPGGSSGGSAAAVAASMTPLSLGSDTGGSIRQPAAFCGVVGVKPTYGLVSRYGLVAFASSLDQVGPFAGSVADAAALLEVIAGHDPKDSTSLNAPAPALSSHLDDGVKGMRVGLCNELLEGCAPDMVAAIKRAAEVLSNAGAEIIEISIPELKLGLSAYYLIAPAEASSNLARYDGVRYGVRVDAEDVTAMNTATRTAGFGDEVKRRIMLGTYALSAGYYDAYYGQAQRVRTLIINAFTKAYSSVDLLLGATTPTTAFAIGDKVGDPMSMYQSDICTIPTNLAGHPALSVPFGVGDDKMPIGAQLLGPALSEQQLFQAASVLEHGANS
;
A
#
# COMPACT_ATOMS: atom_id res chain seq x y z
N MET A 1 14.00 16.87 -7.03
CA MET A 1 14.95 16.72 -5.91
C MET A 1 14.57 15.42 -5.23
N SER A 2 15.52 14.52 -4.96
CA SER A 2 15.19 13.31 -4.19
C SER A 2 14.93 13.69 -2.73
N VAL A 3 14.15 12.86 -2.03
CA VAL A 3 13.80 13.13 -0.62
C VAL A 3 15.02 13.10 0.31
N LEU A 4 16.04 12.31 -0.05
CA LEU A 4 17.33 12.29 0.66
C LEU A 4 18.10 13.61 0.47
N ASP A 5 18.10 14.18 -0.74
CA ASP A 5 18.70 15.50 -0.99
C ASP A 5 17.93 16.60 -0.27
N THR A 6 16.59 16.55 -0.29
CA THR A 6 15.75 17.46 0.50
C THR A 6 16.13 17.41 1.98
N GLY A 7 16.21 16.21 2.57
CA GLY A 7 16.61 16.04 3.97
C GLY A 7 18.01 16.57 4.26
N ALA A 8 18.98 16.33 3.38
CA ALA A 8 20.34 16.85 3.51
C ALA A 8 20.38 18.39 3.50
N ARG A 9 19.64 19.02 2.57
CA ARG A 9 19.59 20.48 2.43
C ARG A 9 18.83 21.17 3.57
N VAL A 10 17.81 20.52 4.13
CA VAL A 10 17.16 20.99 5.36
C VAL A 10 18.14 20.94 6.53
N ASN A 11 18.86 19.82 6.72
CA ASN A 11 19.87 19.71 7.77
C ASN A 11 21.04 20.71 7.62
N ALA A 12 21.35 21.13 6.39
CA ALA A 12 22.34 22.16 6.09
C ALA A 12 21.82 23.60 6.28
N GLY A 13 20.51 23.78 6.52
CA GLY A 13 19.87 25.10 6.63
C GLY A 13 19.70 25.81 5.28
N GLU A 14 19.85 25.10 4.16
CA GLU A 14 19.68 25.66 2.81
C GLU A 14 18.22 25.72 2.38
N VAL A 15 17.38 24.85 2.95
CA VAL A 15 15.94 24.75 2.71
C VAL A 15 15.22 24.75 4.06
N SER A 16 14.15 25.53 4.17
CA SER A 16 13.31 25.55 5.39
C SER A 16 12.27 24.44 5.34
N ALA A 17 12.14 23.68 6.44
CA ALA A 17 11.08 22.71 6.62
C ALA A 17 9.70 23.38 6.62
N VAL A 18 9.57 24.60 7.16
CA VAL A 18 8.32 25.37 7.09
C VAL A 18 7.98 25.73 5.63
N ALA A 19 8.96 26.06 4.80
CA ALA A 19 8.72 26.31 3.38
C ALA A 19 8.19 25.05 2.66
N LEU A 20 8.81 23.89 2.91
CA LEU A 20 8.36 22.60 2.34
C LEU A 20 6.95 22.22 2.80
N ALA A 21 6.63 22.42 4.09
CA ALA A 21 5.29 22.19 4.61
C ALA A 21 4.25 23.09 3.93
N ASN A 22 4.56 24.38 3.77
CA ASN A 22 3.66 25.32 3.09
C ASN A 22 3.48 24.99 1.60
N GLU A 23 4.53 24.55 0.91
CA GLU A 23 4.45 24.11 -0.48
C GLU A 23 3.48 22.93 -0.63
N SER A 24 3.62 21.88 0.20
CA SER A 24 2.68 20.76 0.20
C SER A 24 1.25 21.18 0.54
N LEU A 25 1.05 22.03 1.55
CA LEU A 25 -0.27 22.53 1.90
C LEU A 25 -0.91 23.34 0.76
N GLN A 26 -0.12 24.11 0.02
CA GLN A 26 -0.58 24.85 -1.16
C GLN A 26 -1.00 23.90 -2.29
N GLN A 27 -0.25 22.83 -2.55
CA GLN A 27 -0.63 21.81 -3.53
C GLN A 27 -1.95 21.14 -3.13
N ILE A 28 -2.10 20.78 -1.86
CA ILE A 28 -3.35 20.24 -1.31
C ILE A 28 -4.51 21.22 -1.51
N ASP A 29 -4.34 22.49 -1.14
CA ASP A 29 -5.37 23.53 -1.31
C ASP A 29 -5.86 23.67 -2.75
N SER A 30 -4.97 23.49 -3.71
CA SER A 30 -5.29 23.68 -5.13
C SER A 30 -6.05 22.50 -5.78
N GLN A 31 -5.94 21.29 -5.22
CA GLN A 31 -6.38 20.06 -5.90
C GLN A 31 -7.34 19.19 -5.06
N GLU A 32 -7.32 19.31 -3.73
CA GLU A 32 -8.05 18.40 -2.84
C GLU A 32 -9.58 18.49 -3.01
N GLY A 33 -10.10 19.67 -3.36
CA GLY A 33 -11.52 19.86 -3.64
C GLY A 33 -12.04 19.03 -4.83
N GLU A 34 -11.15 18.61 -5.74
CA GLU A 34 -11.50 17.74 -6.87
C GLU A 34 -11.14 16.27 -6.62
N ILE A 35 -9.93 16.03 -6.09
CA ILE A 35 -9.32 14.69 -5.95
C ILE A 35 -9.84 13.94 -4.73
N HIS A 36 -10.09 14.63 -3.62
CA HIS A 36 -10.56 14.04 -2.36
C HIS A 36 -9.62 12.94 -1.82
N ALA A 37 -8.31 13.23 -1.74
CA ALA A 37 -7.28 12.29 -1.29
C ALA A 37 -7.15 12.21 0.24
N PHE A 38 -7.67 13.17 1.01
CA PHE A 38 -7.50 13.27 2.46
C PHE A 38 -8.82 13.14 3.23
N VAL A 39 -8.77 12.44 4.37
CA VAL A 39 -9.81 12.45 5.40
C VAL A 39 -9.61 13.61 6.38
N GLU A 40 -8.35 13.87 6.75
CA GLU A 40 -7.97 14.95 7.66
C GLU A 40 -6.66 15.59 7.18
N ILE A 41 -6.60 16.93 7.12
CA ILE A 41 -5.37 17.68 6.84
C ILE A 41 -4.90 18.32 8.16
N GLN A 42 -3.67 18.02 8.58
CA GLN A 42 -3.11 18.36 9.90
C GLN A 42 -2.35 19.69 9.87
N ARG A 43 -2.94 20.75 9.31
CA ARG A 43 -2.26 22.05 9.00
C ARG A 43 -1.48 22.64 10.15
N GLU A 44 -2.12 22.80 11.31
CA GLU A 44 -1.48 23.43 12.46
C GLU A 44 -0.35 22.55 13.03
N GLN A 45 -0.54 21.23 13.03
CA GLN A 45 0.44 20.30 13.56
C GLN A 45 1.67 20.21 12.66
N VAL A 46 1.47 20.12 11.33
CA VAL A 46 2.58 20.00 10.38
C VAL A 46 3.45 21.25 10.39
N LEU A 47 2.86 22.46 10.44
CA LEU A 47 3.61 23.71 10.53
C LEU A 47 4.36 23.84 11.86
N ARG A 48 3.77 23.40 12.97
CA ARG A 48 4.44 23.39 14.28
C ARG A 48 5.64 22.44 14.29
N LYS A 49 5.50 21.24 13.72
CA LYS A 49 6.59 20.27 13.58
C LYS A 49 7.68 20.80 12.64
N ALA A 50 7.30 21.44 11.54
CA ALA A 50 8.23 22.06 10.61
C ALA A 50 9.06 23.17 11.27
N GLN A 51 8.43 24.05 12.06
CA GLN A 51 9.15 25.08 12.82
C GLN A 51 10.13 24.47 13.82
N ALA A 52 9.76 23.38 14.49
CA ALA A 52 10.65 22.69 15.43
C ALA A 52 11.87 22.06 14.72
N ILE A 53 11.72 21.62 13.47
CA ILE A 53 12.84 21.17 12.64
C ILE A 53 13.77 22.34 12.33
N ASP A 54 13.23 23.46 11.83
CA ASP A 54 14.04 24.65 11.50
C ASP A 54 14.79 25.21 12.72
N ASP A 55 14.13 25.28 13.89
CA ASP A 55 14.73 25.69 15.15
C ASP A 55 15.86 24.73 15.59
N GLY A 56 15.66 23.42 15.37
CA GLY A 56 16.65 22.39 15.66
C GLY A 56 17.89 22.51 14.77
N VAL A 57 17.69 22.71 13.47
CA VAL A 57 18.77 22.95 12.49
C VAL A 57 19.55 24.21 12.84
N ALA A 58 18.88 25.31 13.20
CA ALA A 58 19.52 26.55 13.64
C ALA A 58 20.39 26.37 14.91
N GLN A 59 20.08 25.37 15.74
CA GLN A 59 20.87 24.96 16.90
C GLN A 59 21.99 23.95 16.56
N GLY A 60 22.20 23.63 15.29
CA GLY A 60 23.20 22.67 14.82
C GLY A 60 22.83 21.21 15.06
N LYS A 61 21.55 20.89 15.26
CA LYS A 61 21.08 19.50 15.42
C LYS A 61 20.79 18.87 14.05
N ASN A 62 21.13 17.59 13.92
CA ASN A 62 20.64 16.77 12.82
C ASN A 62 19.20 16.34 13.15
N MET A 63 18.27 16.65 12.26
CA MET A 63 16.83 16.44 12.42
C MET A 63 16.32 15.15 11.74
N GLY A 64 17.23 14.31 11.26
CA GLY A 64 16.92 13.03 10.60
C GLY A 64 17.18 13.04 9.10
N VAL A 65 17.27 11.84 8.50
CA VAL A 65 17.68 11.67 7.10
C VAL A 65 16.64 12.20 6.09
N LEU A 66 15.38 12.29 6.50
CA LEU A 66 14.26 12.85 5.72
C LEU A 66 13.72 14.13 6.38
N ALA A 67 14.58 14.90 7.05
CA ALA A 67 14.19 16.13 7.73
C ALA A 67 13.40 17.07 6.82
N GLY A 68 12.21 17.47 7.26
CA GLY A 68 11.35 18.42 6.56
C GLY A 68 10.59 17.85 5.36
N VAL A 69 10.76 16.57 5.01
CA VAL A 69 10.08 15.96 3.86
C VAL A 69 8.58 15.76 4.19
N PRO A 70 7.64 16.32 3.40
CA PRO A 70 6.21 16.11 3.61
C PRO A 70 5.77 14.68 3.24
N LEU A 71 4.85 14.11 4.02
CA LEU A 71 4.31 12.76 3.81
C LEU A 71 2.81 12.69 4.11
N ALA A 72 2.06 12.00 3.25
CA ALA A 72 0.65 11.67 3.47
C ALA A 72 0.49 10.27 4.08
N LEU A 73 -0.32 10.12 5.13
CA LEU A 73 -0.38 8.88 5.94
C LEU A 73 -1.75 8.21 5.81
N LYS A 74 -1.81 6.95 5.34
CA LYS A 74 -3.10 6.22 5.28
C LYS A 74 -3.85 6.21 6.61
N ASP A 75 -5.17 6.37 6.54
CA ASP A 75 -6.04 6.56 7.70
C ASP A 75 -6.27 5.29 8.55
N ASN A 76 -5.67 4.16 8.19
CA ASN A 76 -5.61 2.97 9.04
C ASN A 76 -4.30 2.80 9.81
N LEU A 77 -3.43 3.81 9.81
CA LEU A 77 -2.21 3.85 10.61
C LEU A 77 -2.43 4.78 11.81
N CYS A 78 -2.38 4.23 13.02
CA CYS A 78 -2.59 5.00 14.25
C CYS A 78 -1.53 6.09 14.42
N GLN A 79 -1.98 7.30 14.70
CA GLN A 79 -1.15 8.45 15.05
C GLN A 79 -1.70 9.04 16.35
N HIS A 80 -0.84 9.21 17.35
CA HIS A 80 -1.24 9.62 18.68
C HIS A 80 -1.92 10.99 18.64
N GLY A 81 -3.15 11.05 19.16
CA GLY A 81 -3.91 12.29 19.26
C GLY A 81 -4.52 12.81 17.95
N GLU A 82 -4.21 12.21 16.80
CA GLU A 82 -4.80 12.55 15.50
C GLU A 82 -5.90 11.57 15.09
N VAL A 83 -6.74 11.91 14.11
CA VAL A 83 -7.82 11.01 13.69
C VAL A 83 -7.23 9.75 13.05
N THR A 84 -7.86 8.60 13.34
CA THR A 84 -7.64 7.35 12.62
C THR A 84 -8.99 6.69 12.46
N SER A 85 -9.68 6.96 11.36
CA SER A 85 -11.06 6.49 11.16
C SER A 85 -11.17 5.24 10.29
N CYS A 86 -10.08 4.84 9.64
CA CYS A 86 -10.06 3.75 8.65
C CYS A 86 -11.11 3.95 7.53
N ALA A 87 -11.37 5.22 7.17
CA ALA A 87 -12.43 5.61 6.26
C ALA A 87 -13.84 5.08 6.66
N SER A 88 -14.11 4.90 7.96
CA SER A 88 -15.33 4.29 8.49
C SER A 88 -16.06 5.19 9.48
N ASN A 89 -17.40 5.14 9.44
CA ASN A 89 -18.25 5.81 10.43
C ASN A 89 -18.07 5.24 11.84
N ILE A 90 -17.74 3.94 11.99
CA ILE A 90 -17.61 3.32 13.32
C ILE A 90 -16.43 3.87 14.13
N LEU A 91 -15.42 4.43 13.47
CA LEU A 91 -14.25 5.08 14.08
C LEU A 91 -14.22 6.59 13.80
N SER A 92 -15.34 7.18 13.37
CA SER A 92 -15.43 8.62 13.14
C SER A 92 -15.07 9.39 14.42
N GLY A 93 -14.07 10.26 14.32
CA GLY A 93 -13.54 11.05 15.44
C GLY A 93 -12.67 10.28 16.45
N TRP A 94 -12.37 8.99 16.24
CA TRP A 94 -11.47 8.26 17.13
C TRP A 94 -10.03 8.78 16.99
N ARG A 95 -9.44 9.15 18.12
CA ARG A 95 -8.04 9.60 18.24
C ARG A 95 -7.26 8.57 19.05
N PRO A 96 -6.37 7.77 18.43
CA PRO A 96 -5.62 6.74 19.13
C PRO A 96 -4.74 7.31 20.25
N PRO A 97 -4.60 6.61 21.39
CA PRO A 97 -3.71 7.02 22.46
C PRO A 97 -2.25 6.58 22.25
N TYR A 98 -1.87 6.17 21.03
CA TYR A 98 -0.54 5.67 20.70
C TYR A 98 -0.23 5.84 19.20
N ASP A 99 1.06 5.83 18.88
CA ASP A 99 1.56 5.79 17.50
C ASP A 99 1.76 4.36 17.02
N ALA A 100 1.49 4.15 15.73
CA ALA A 100 2.03 3.01 15.01
C ALA A 100 3.57 3.09 14.97
N THR A 101 4.24 1.94 14.95
CA THR A 101 5.72 1.91 14.94
C THR A 101 6.29 2.65 13.74
N VAL A 102 5.64 2.53 12.57
CA VAL A 102 6.03 3.25 11.36
C VAL A 102 5.90 4.77 11.51
N VAL A 103 4.88 5.26 12.24
CA VAL A 103 4.69 6.69 12.53
C VAL A 103 5.83 7.20 13.40
N SER A 104 6.16 6.50 14.49
CA SER A 104 7.31 6.88 15.33
C SER A 104 8.64 6.88 14.55
N ARG A 105 8.83 5.93 13.62
CA ARG A 105 10.04 5.86 12.78
C ARG A 105 10.17 7.04 11.82
N ILE A 106 9.10 7.37 11.08
CA ILE A 106 9.15 8.50 10.14
C ILE A 106 9.32 9.84 10.86
N GLU A 107 8.68 10.02 12.02
CA GLU A 107 8.85 11.24 12.82
C GLU A 107 10.28 11.37 13.37
N THR A 108 10.88 10.26 13.80
CA THR A 108 12.30 10.22 14.21
C THR A 108 13.24 10.54 13.03
N ALA A 109 12.86 10.15 11.81
CA ALA A 109 13.59 10.49 10.60
C ALA A 109 13.36 11.95 10.11
N GLY A 110 12.54 12.73 10.82
CA GLY A 110 12.29 14.14 10.53
C GLY A 110 11.19 14.39 9.49
N VAL A 111 10.40 13.37 9.15
CA VAL A 111 9.30 13.48 8.19
C VAL A 111 8.14 14.31 8.76
N LEU A 112 7.53 15.13 7.90
CA LEU A 112 6.38 15.97 8.22
C LEU A 112 5.08 15.33 7.72
N ILE A 113 4.32 14.72 8.62
CA ILE A 113 2.99 14.17 8.29
C ILE A 113 2.02 15.32 8.02
N VAL A 114 1.51 15.43 6.79
CA VAL A 114 0.61 16.53 6.38
C VAL A 114 -0.86 16.23 6.68
N GLY A 115 -1.22 14.95 6.79
CA GLY A 115 -2.61 14.53 6.94
C GLY A 115 -2.83 13.04 6.76
N LYS A 116 -4.08 12.63 7.03
CA LYS A 116 -4.61 11.29 6.92
C LYS A 116 -5.23 11.08 5.54
N THR A 117 -4.73 10.15 4.73
CA THR A 117 -5.28 9.91 3.39
C THR A 117 -6.48 9.00 3.41
N ASN A 118 -7.42 9.25 2.50
CA ASN A 118 -8.59 8.44 2.26
C ASN A 118 -8.25 7.03 1.75
N MET A 119 -9.19 6.11 1.95
CA MET A 119 -9.04 4.69 1.67
C MET A 119 -10.40 4.01 1.57
N ASP A 120 -10.45 2.79 1.02
CA ASP A 120 -11.64 1.96 1.22
C ASP A 120 -11.81 1.65 2.72
N GLU A 121 -13.07 1.62 3.17
CA GLU A 121 -13.42 1.35 4.56
C GLU A 121 -12.72 0.07 5.08
N PHE A 122 -11.97 0.20 6.18
CA PHE A 122 -11.17 -0.89 6.78
C PHE A 122 -10.25 -1.63 5.80
N ALA A 123 -9.77 -0.93 4.78
CA ALA A 123 -8.90 -1.45 3.73
C ALA A 123 -9.58 -2.48 2.80
N MET A 124 -10.91 -2.56 2.79
CA MET A 124 -11.68 -3.55 2.03
C MET A 124 -12.26 -2.98 0.74
N GLY A 125 -11.48 -3.06 -0.34
CA GLY A 125 -11.87 -2.63 -1.67
C GLY A 125 -10.67 -2.39 -2.57
N SER A 126 -10.95 -2.12 -3.85
CA SER A 126 -9.94 -1.90 -4.89
C SER A 126 -10.21 -0.63 -5.71
N SER A 127 -10.95 0.33 -5.14
CA SER A 127 -11.31 1.58 -5.82
C SER A 127 -11.41 2.82 -4.92
N THR A 128 -11.38 2.68 -3.60
CA THR A 128 -11.61 3.77 -2.61
C THR A 128 -13.04 4.33 -2.63
N GLU A 129 -13.97 3.70 -3.37
CA GLU A 129 -15.38 4.08 -3.43
C GLU A 129 -16.15 3.69 -2.16
N ASN A 130 -15.65 2.70 -1.39
CA ASN A 130 -16.29 2.30 -0.14
C ASN A 130 -16.00 3.24 1.03
N SER A 131 -15.20 4.30 0.83
CA SER A 131 -14.94 5.27 1.90
C SER A 131 -16.24 5.89 2.42
N ALA A 132 -16.44 5.86 3.74
CA ALA A 132 -17.56 6.54 4.38
C ALA A 132 -17.54 8.07 4.20
N PHE A 133 -16.40 8.63 3.80
CA PHE A 133 -16.21 10.07 3.56
C PHE A 133 -16.38 10.45 2.09
N GLY A 134 -16.59 9.48 1.19
CA GLY A 134 -16.74 9.69 -0.24
C GLY A 134 -15.51 9.27 -1.06
N PRO A 135 -15.69 9.06 -2.37
CA PRO A 135 -14.65 8.49 -3.22
C PRO A 135 -13.49 9.46 -3.46
N THR A 136 -12.26 8.94 -3.45
CA THR A 136 -11.10 9.62 -4.06
C THR A 136 -11.16 9.42 -5.58
N LYS A 137 -10.67 10.40 -6.33
CA LYS A 137 -10.60 10.36 -7.81
C LYS A 137 -9.16 10.26 -8.30
N ASN A 138 -8.96 9.69 -9.48
CA ASN A 138 -7.63 9.55 -10.07
C ASN A 138 -7.10 10.91 -10.57
N PRO A 139 -5.88 11.34 -10.21
CA PRO A 139 -5.32 12.62 -10.68
C PRO A 139 -5.09 12.71 -12.20
N HIS A 140 -4.99 11.58 -12.91
CA HIS A 140 -4.84 11.56 -14.38
C HIS A 140 -6.19 11.73 -15.11
N ASP A 141 -7.29 11.34 -14.48
CA ASP A 141 -8.65 11.48 -14.99
C ASP A 141 -9.64 11.35 -13.82
N THR A 142 -10.28 12.46 -13.45
CA THR A 142 -11.14 12.51 -12.27
C THR A 142 -12.47 11.77 -12.45
N THR A 143 -12.76 11.21 -13.63
CA THR A 143 -13.87 10.28 -13.84
C THR A 143 -13.51 8.83 -13.47
N LYS A 144 -12.23 8.53 -13.22
CA LYS A 144 -11.71 7.20 -12.93
C LYS A 144 -11.28 7.02 -11.49
N VAL A 145 -11.23 5.77 -11.06
CA VAL A 145 -10.81 5.39 -9.70
C VAL A 145 -9.28 5.50 -9.54
N PRO A 146 -8.78 5.88 -8.36
CA PRO A 146 -7.34 5.86 -8.04
C PRO A 146 -6.86 4.45 -7.63
N GLY A 147 -7.77 3.46 -7.66
CA GLY A 147 -7.52 2.13 -7.11
C GLY A 147 -7.85 2.05 -5.62
N GLY A 148 -7.55 0.91 -5.00
CA GLY A 148 -7.81 0.70 -3.58
C GLY A 148 -7.03 -0.45 -2.96
N SER A 149 -6.97 -0.53 -1.63
CA SER A 149 -7.63 0.39 -0.70
C SER A 149 -6.84 1.64 -0.36
N SER A 150 -5.58 1.79 -0.79
CA SER A 150 -4.77 2.98 -0.50
C SER A 150 -4.88 4.07 -1.59
N GLY A 151 -6.08 4.28 -2.16
CA GLY A 151 -6.27 5.19 -3.29
C GLY A 151 -5.90 6.65 -2.96
N GLY A 152 -6.27 7.14 -1.77
CA GLY A 152 -5.85 8.48 -1.31
C GLY A 152 -4.34 8.63 -1.20
N SER A 153 -3.63 7.59 -0.74
CA SER A 153 -2.16 7.59 -0.63
C SER A 153 -1.49 7.70 -1.99
N ALA A 154 -1.97 6.93 -2.98
CA ALA A 154 -1.45 6.98 -4.35
C ALA A 154 -1.81 8.29 -5.06
N ALA A 155 -3.06 8.75 -4.92
CA ALA A 155 -3.53 9.99 -5.51
C ALA A 155 -2.78 11.22 -4.97
N ALA A 156 -2.51 11.29 -3.66
CA ALA A 156 -1.75 12.40 -3.07
C ALA A 156 -0.34 12.52 -3.65
N VAL A 157 0.34 11.39 -3.90
CA VAL A 157 1.67 11.38 -4.53
C VAL A 157 1.58 11.74 -6.01
N ALA A 158 0.65 11.13 -6.75
CA ALA A 158 0.47 11.40 -8.18
C ALA A 158 0.07 12.86 -8.46
N ALA A 159 -0.71 13.47 -7.57
CA ALA A 159 -1.10 14.89 -7.62
C ALA A 159 0.00 15.84 -7.12
N SER A 160 1.18 15.33 -6.74
CA SER A 160 2.29 16.11 -6.16
C SER A 160 1.89 16.90 -4.90
N MET A 161 0.87 16.46 -4.16
CA MET A 161 0.51 17.05 -2.87
C MET A 161 1.58 16.79 -1.82
N THR A 162 2.19 15.61 -1.88
CA THR A 162 3.35 15.20 -1.07
C THR A 162 4.28 14.32 -1.90
N PRO A 163 5.62 14.39 -1.70
CA PRO A 163 6.55 13.51 -2.41
C PRO A 163 6.44 12.04 -1.99
N LEU A 164 5.93 11.78 -0.78
CA LEU A 164 5.85 10.45 -0.18
C LEU A 164 4.47 10.20 0.41
N SER A 165 4.05 8.93 0.43
CA SER A 165 2.95 8.49 1.28
C SER A 165 3.18 7.07 1.81
N LEU A 166 2.45 6.70 2.87
CA LEU A 166 2.40 5.33 3.37
C LEU A 166 1.01 4.75 3.15
N GLY A 167 0.95 3.51 2.67
CA GLY A 167 -0.26 2.71 2.55
C GLY A 167 -0.14 1.37 3.28
N SER A 168 -1.14 0.52 3.06
CA SER A 168 -1.14 -0.88 3.48
C SER A 168 -1.65 -1.78 2.36
N ASP A 169 -1.05 -2.96 2.21
CA ASP A 169 -1.31 -3.92 1.14
C ASP A 169 -1.63 -5.30 1.73
N THR A 170 -2.88 -5.73 1.54
CA THR A 170 -3.37 -7.04 2.02
C THR A 170 -3.58 -8.02 0.86
N GLY A 171 -3.96 -7.51 -0.32
CA GLY A 171 -4.13 -8.29 -1.55
C GLY A 171 -3.70 -7.55 -2.82
N GLY A 172 -2.96 -6.44 -2.69
CA GLY A 172 -2.67 -5.50 -3.79
C GLY A 172 -2.85 -4.05 -3.43
N SER A 173 -3.29 -3.75 -2.20
CA SER A 173 -3.78 -2.43 -1.82
C SER A 173 -2.73 -1.31 -1.75
N ILE A 174 -1.46 -1.57 -2.05
CA ILE A 174 -0.44 -0.56 -2.41
C ILE A 174 -0.14 -0.61 -3.90
N ARG A 175 0.16 -1.81 -4.43
CA ARG A 175 0.62 -1.97 -5.81
C ARG A 175 -0.44 -1.59 -6.84
N GLN A 176 -1.70 -1.97 -6.63
CA GLN A 176 -2.79 -1.66 -7.56
C GLN A 176 -3.08 -0.14 -7.63
N PRO A 177 -3.20 0.59 -6.51
CA PRO A 177 -3.31 2.05 -6.57
C PRO A 177 -2.08 2.71 -7.21
N ALA A 178 -0.88 2.18 -6.97
CA ALA A 178 0.34 2.71 -7.57
C ALA A 178 0.32 2.58 -9.10
N ALA A 179 -0.10 1.42 -9.61
CA ALA A 179 -0.28 1.20 -11.04
C ALA A 179 -1.35 2.13 -11.63
N PHE A 180 -2.50 2.30 -10.97
CA PHE A 180 -3.59 3.13 -11.47
C PHE A 180 -3.26 4.64 -11.47
N CYS A 181 -2.51 5.10 -10.47
CA CYS A 181 -2.11 6.50 -10.35
C CYS A 181 -0.74 6.80 -10.97
N GLY A 182 -0.05 5.82 -11.55
CA GLY A 182 1.24 6.03 -12.19
C GLY A 182 2.33 6.50 -11.22
N VAL A 183 2.40 5.89 -10.03
CA VAL A 183 3.45 6.13 -9.03
C VAL A 183 4.16 4.83 -8.66
N VAL A 184 5.29 4.91 -7.97
CA VAL A 184 5.95 3.73 -7.40
C VAL A 184 5.23 3.32 -6.13
N GLY A 185 4.94 2.02 -5.97
CA GLY A 185 4.32 1.48 -4.77
C GLY A 185 4.94 0.15 -4.37
N VAL A 186 5.31 0.01 -3.10
CA VAL A 186 6.09 -1.13 -2.61
C VAL A 186 5.37 -1.84 -1.48
N LYS A 187 5.20 -3.15 -1.63
CA LYS A 187 4.84 -4.04 -0.53
C LYS A 187 6.07 -4.85 -0.12
N PRO A 188 6.68 -4.58 1.05
CA PRO A 188 7.86 -5.32 1.48
C PRO A 188 7.52 -6.76 1.88
N THR A 189 8.55 -7.55 2.19
CA THR A 189 8.39 -8.88 2.78
C THR A 189 7.52 -8.80 4.03
N TYR A 190 6.62 -9.77 4.20
CA TYR A 190 5.80 -9.85 5.41
C TYR A 190 6.70 -9.98 6.65
N GLY A 191 6.49 -9.09 7.62
CA GLY A 191 7.31 -8.97 8.83
C GLY A 191 8.54 -8.05 8.71
N LEU A 192 8.91 -7.55 7.52
CA LEU A 192 10.01 -6.59 7.39
C LEU A 192 9.68 -5.22 8.02
N VAL A 193 8.43 -4.77 7.84
CA VAL A 193 7.87 -3.58 8.47
C VAL A 193 6.91 -4.03 9.57
N SER A 194 6.95 -3.35 10.72
CA SER A 194 6.06 -3.65 11.85
C SER A 194 4.60 -3.34 11.51
N ARG A 195 3.71 -4.19 12.00
CA ARG A 195 2.25 -4.00 11.93
C ARG A 195 1.67 -3.43 13.23
N TYR A 196 2.51 -3.12 14.23
CA TYR A 196 2.04 -2.47 15.45
C TYR A 196 1.46 -1.08 15.14
N GLY A 197 0.18 -0.90 15.47
CA GLY A 197 -0.62 0.29 15.19
C GLY A 197 -1.10 0.45 13.75
N LEU A 198 -0.90 -0.56 12.90
CA LEU A 198 -1.74 -0.75 11.72
C LEU A 198 -3.08 -1.35 12.18
N VAL A 199 -4.19 -0.70 11.85
CA VAL A 199 -5.52 -1.25 12.09
C VAL A 199 -5.73 -2.45 11.18
N ALA A 200 -5.73 -3.64 11.79
CA ALA A 200 -5.69 -4.91 11.07
C ALA A 200 -6.95 -5.18 10.25
N PHE A 201 -6.74 -5.61 9.00
CA PHE A 201 -7.73 -6.25 8.14
C PHE A 201 -7.51 -7.77 8.19
N ALA A 202 -6.45 -8.28 7.56
CA ALA A 202 -6.06 -9.69 7.59
C ALA A 202 -4.63 -9.83 8.10
N SER A 203 -4.50 -10.17 9.38
CA SER A 203 -3.24 -10.20 10.12
C SER A 203 -2.12 -11.00 9.47
N SER A 204 -2.43 -12.08 8.74
CA SER A 204 -1.43 -12.92 8.07
C SER A 204 -1.01 -12.42 6.68
N LEU A 205 -1.57 -11.29 6.22
CA LEU A 205 -1.41 -10.77 4.85
C LEU A 205 -1.06 -9.28 4.82
N ASP A 206 -1.57 -8.52 5.78
CA ASP A 206 -1.38 -7.07 5.89
C ASP A 206 0.11 -6.70 5.93
N GLN A 207 0.51 -5.73 5.12
CA GLN A 207 1.81 -5.12 5.27
C GLN A 207 1.81 -3.63 4.91
N VAL A 208 2.51 -2.82 5.71
CA VAL A 208 2.70 -1.37 5.45
C VAL A 208 3.80 -1.19 4.41
N GLY A 209 3.67 -0.20 3.53
CA GLY A 209 4.70 0.11 2.55
C GLY A 209 4.55 1.50 1.93
N PRO A 210 5.59 1.98 1.25
CA PRO A 210 5.66 3.32 0.68
C PRO A 210 4.98 3.45 -0.69
N PHE A 211 4.54 4.67 -0.96
CA PHE A 211 4.41 5.22 -2.30
C PHE A 211 5.37 6.40 -2.49
N ALA A 212 5.88 6.56 -3.69
CA ALA A 212 6.72 7.71 -4.05
C ALA A 212 6.65 8.02 -5.54
N GLY A 213 7.10 9.22 -5.92
CA GLY A 213 7.25 9.62 -7.31
C GLY A 213 8.44 8.97 -8.02
N SER A 214 9.38 8.37 -7.27
CA SER A 214 10.54 7.66 -7.81
C SER A 214 10.89 6.39 -7.04
N VAL A 215 11.61 5.47 -7.68
CA VAL A 215 12.14 4.25 -7.05
C VAL A 215 13.11 4.60 -5.92
N ALA A 216 13.94 5.63 -6.11
CA ALA A 216 14.89 6.10 -5.10
C ALA A 216 14.21 6.63 -3.84
N ASP A 217 13.14 7.41 -3.99
CA ASP A 217 12.40 7.95 -2.85
C ASP A 217 11.61 6.86 -2.11
N ALA A 218 11.07 5.87 -2.84
CA ALA A 218 10.44 4.69 -2.24
C ALA A 218 11.45 3.84 -1.46
N ALA A 219 12.69 3.70 -1.95
CA ALA A 219 13.77 2.98 -1.27
C ALA A 219 14.12 3.67 0.05
N ALA A 220 14.36 4.99 0.02
CA ALA A 220 14.67 5.79 1.19
C ALA A 220 13.58 5.71 2.27
N LEU A 221 12.30 5.78 1.88
CA LEU A 221 11.21 5.64 2.85
C LEU A 221 11.10 4.22 3.41
N LEU A 222 11.33 3.18 2.59
CA LEU A 222 11.32 1.81 3.09
C LEU A 222 12.45 1.56 4.11
N GLU A 223 13.65 2.07 3.86
CA GLU A 223 14.78 2.00 4.80
C GLU A 223 14.44 2.61 6.17
N VAL A 224 13.71 3.73 6.18
CA VAL A 224 13.26 4.40 7.41
C VAL A 224 12.24 3.57 8.20
N ILE A 225 11.27 2.96 7.52
CA ILE A 225 10.17 2.25 8.20
C ILE A 225 10.46 0.77 8.49
N ALA A 226 11.45 0.17 7.84
CA ALA A 226 11.80 -1.25 7.98
C ALA A 226 12.61 -1.57 9.25
N GLY A 227 12.63 -2.86 9.61
CA GLY A 227 13.43 -3.41 10.70
C GLY A 227 12.60 -3.94 11.87
N HIS A 228 13.23 -4.79 12.68
CA HIS A 228 12.58 -5.48 13.80
C HIS A 228 11.87 -4.54 14.79
N ASP A 229 10.70 -4.94 15.27
CA ASP A 229 9.95 -4.26 16.33
C ASP A 229 9.52 -5.25 17.42
N PRO A 230 9.96 -5.07 18.69
CA PRO A 230 9.58 -5.96 19.78
C PRO A 230 8.09 -5.91 20.14
N LYS A 231 7.33 -4.90 19.69
CA LYS A 231 5.88 -4.81 19.89
C LYS A 231 5.07 -5.64 18.89
N ASP A 232 5.71 -6.17 17.86
CA ASP A 232 5.08 -7.01 16.83
C ASP A 232 5.78 -8.38 16.79
N SER A 233 5.13 -9.41 17.34
CA SER A 233 5.67 -10.77 17.36
C SER A 233 5.84 -11.41 15.97
N THR A 234 5.30 -10.80 14.91
CA THR A 234 5.49 -11.25 13.53
C THR A 234 6.57 -10.47 12.79
N SER A 235 7.12 -9.42 13.42
CA SER A 235 8.23 -8.67 12.85
C SER A 235 9.48 -9.55 12.80
N LEU A 236 10.06 -9.67 11.62
CA LEU A 236 11.28 -10.43 11.41
C LEU A 236 12.41 -9.81 12.22
N ASN A 237 13.21 -10.66 12.87
CA ASN A 237 14.44 -10.24 13.53
C ASN A 237 15.54 -10.04 12.49
N ALA A 238 15.35 -9.03 11.64
CA ALA A 238 16.26 -8.62 10.58
C ALA A 238 16.44 -7.09 10.63
N PRO A 239 17.62 -6.58 10.25
CA PRO A 239 17.82 -5.15 10.10
C PRO A 239 17.02 -4.61 8.92
N ALA A 240 16.87 -3.28 8.85
CA ALA A 240 16.42 -2.63 7.62
C ALA A 240 17.41 -2.95 6.48
N PRO A 241 16.93 -3.25 5.26
CA PRO A 241 17.81 -3.50 4.12
C PRO A 241 18.51 -2.22 3.69
N ALA A 242 19.71 -2.33 3.12
CA ALA A 242 20.32 -1.23 2.38
C ALA A 242 19.81 -1.29 0.93
N LEU A 243 19.08 -0.26 0.52
CA LEU A 243 18.39 -0.17 -0.77
C LEU A 243 18.92 1.02 -1.57
N SER A 244 18.92 2.21 -0.97
CA SER A 244 19.25 3.47 -1.65
C SER A 244 20.67 3.46 -2.21
N SER A 245 21.61 2.81 -1.52
CA SER A 245 23.01 2.68 -1.95
C SER A 245 23.25 1.64 -3.05
N HIS A 246 22.24 0.87 -3.42
CA HIS A 246 22.36 -0.27 -4.34
C HIS A 246 21.54 -0.12 -5.62
N LEU A 247 20.84 1.01 -5.81
CA LEU A 247 19.98 1.23 -6.98
C LEU A 247 20.74 1.17 -8.31
N ASP A 248 21.99 1.65 -8.31
CA ASP A 248 22.84 1.75 -9.50
C ASP A 248 23.68 0.49 -9.78
N ASP A 249 23.54 -0.57 -8.98
CA ASP A 249 24.29 -1.83 -9.17
C ASP A 249 23.91 -2.56 -10.47
N GLY A 250 22.78 -2.19 -11.08
CA GLY A 250 22.26 -2.76 -12.31
C GLY A 250 21.74 -4.20 -12.15
N VAL A 251 21.44 -4.85 -13.29
CA VAL A 251 20.77 -6.17 -13.33
C VAL A 251 21.54 -7.21 -14.16
N LYS A 252 22.81 -6.95 -14.47
CA LYS A 252 23.60 -7.83 -15.34
C LYS A 252 23.72 -9.25 -14.73
N GLY A 253 23.24 -10.24 -15.48
CA GLY A 253 23.24 -11.66 -15.06
C GLY A 253 22.09 -12.05 -14.12
N MET A 254 21.19 -11.12 -13.77
CA MET A 254 20.00 -11.43 -13.00
C MET A 254 19.00 -12.19 -13.87
N ARG A 255 18.46 -13.30 -13.36
CA ARG A 255 17.44 -14.09 -14.05
C ARG A 255 16.06 -13.55 -13.69
N VAL A 256 15.35 -12.99 -14.65
CA VAL A 256 14.01 -12.42 -14.46
C VAL A 256 12.98 -13.29 -15.18
N GLY A 257 12.10 -13.91 -14.41
CA GLY A 257 11.03 -14.75 -14.93
C GLY A 257 9.84 -13.94 -15.42
N LEU A 258 9.54 -13.95 -16.71
CA LEU A 258 8.29 -13.41 -17.23
C LEU A 258 7.16 -14.40 -16.91
N CYS A 259 6.28 -14.04 -15.96
CA CYS A 259 5.27 -14.95 -15.43
C CYS A 259 3.99 -14.94 -16.28
N ASN A 260 3.71 -16.04 -16.97
CA ASN A 260 2.59 -16.14 -17.91
C ASN A 260 1.23 -15.90 -17.25
N GLU A 261 1.00 -16.43 -16.05
CA GLU A 261 -0.27 -16.29 -15.33
C GLU A 261 -0.54 -14.87 -14.84
N LEU A 262 0.49 -14.00 -14.78
CA LEU A 262 0.33 -12.57 -14.47
C LEU A 262 0.07 -11.72 -15.72
N LEU A 263 0.00 -12.33 -16.91
CA LEU A 263 -0.35 -11.70 -18.18
C LEU A 263 -1.65 -12.28 -18.77
N GLU A 264 -2.07 -13.44 -18.30
CA GLU A 264 -3.28 -14.12 -18.77
C GLU A 264 -4.53 -13.31 -18.40
N GLY A 265 -5.32 -12.96 -19.40
CA GLY A 265 -6.53 -12.17 -19.23
C GLY A 265 -6.30 -10.65 -19.07
N CYS A 266 -5.04 -10.19 -19.12
CA CYS A 266 -4.73 -8.77 -19.16
C CYS A 266 -5.08 -8.17 -20.53
N ALA A 267 -5.39 -6.87 -20.54
CA ALA A 267 -5.62 -6.12 -21.77
C ALA A 267 -4.37 -6.13 -22.68
N PRO A 268 -4.52 -6.06 -24.01
CA PRO A 268 -3.40 -6.17 -24.95
C PRO A 268 -2.30 -5.12 -24.74
N ASP A 269 -2.67 -3.89 -24.37
CA ASP A 269 -1.74 -2.79 -24.07
C ASP A 269 -0.92 -3.05 -22.80
N MET A 270 -1.52 -3.68 -21.77
CA MET A 270 -0.81 -4.19 -20.59
C MET A 270 0.24 -5.22 -20.99
N VAL A 271 -0.17 -6.25 -21.73
CA VAL A 271 0.75 -7.32 -22.15
C VAL A 271 1.90 -6.75 -22.97
N ALA A 272 1.62 -5.81 -23.88
CA ALA A 272 2.65 -5.14 -24.67
C ALA A 272 3.60 -4.32 -23.79
N ALA A 273 3.11 -3.61 -22.78
CA ALA A 273 3.93 -2.85 -21.85
C ALA A 273 4.87 -3.74 -21.04
N ILE A 274 4.38 -4.87 -20.51
CA ILE A 274 5.22 -5.78 -19.72
C ILE A 274 6.28 -6.48 -20.59
N LYS A 275 5.96 -6.78 -21.86
CA LYS A 275 6.98 -7.28 -22.80
C LYS A 275 8.08 -6.24 -23.06
N ARG A 276 7.73 -4.97 -23.23
CA ARG A 276 8.72 -3.87 -23.33
C ARG A 276 9.54 -3.73 -22.03
N ALA A 277 8.93 -3.90 -20.86
CA ALA A 277 9.65 -3.91 -19.58
C ALA A 277 10.68 -5.05 -19.53
N ALA A 278 10.32 -6.24 -20.02
CA ALA A 278 11.25 -7.36 -20.14
C ALA A 278 12.40 -7.05 -21.12
N GLU A 279 12.12 -6.39 -22.24
CA GLU A 279 13.14 -5.93 -23.20
C GLU A 279 14.11 -4.93 -22.57
N VAL A 280 13.62 -3.98 -21.77
CA VAL A 280 14.46 -3.00 -21.04
C VAL A 280 15.42 -3.73 -20.09
N LEU A 281 14.92 -4.67 -19.29
CA LEU A 281 15.75 -5.47 -18.38
C LEU A 281 16.78 -6.33 -19.15
N SER A 282 16.37 -6.94 -20.26
CA SER A 282 17.24 -7.72 -21.15
C SER A 282 18.38 -6.86 -21.72
N ASN A 283 18.06 -5.66 -22.21
CA ASN A 283 19.04 -4.71 -22.73
C ASN A 283 20.03 -4.22 -21.66
N ALA A 284 19.59 -4.16 -20.40
CA ALA A 284 20.44 -3.86 -19.24
C ALA A 284 21.26 -5.08 -18.74
N GLY A 285 21.11 -6.24 -19.39
CA GLY A 285 21.91 -7.44 -19.15
C GLY A 285 21.27 -8.51 -18.28
N ALA A 286 19.97 -8.41 -17.96
CA ALA A 286 19.23 -9.48 -17.30
C ALA A 286 18.92 -10.62 -18.29
N GLU A 287 18.81 -11.85 -17.78
CA GLU A 287 18.33 -13.01 -18.54
C GLU A 287 16.82 -13.14 -18.35
N ILE A 288 16.04 -12.97 -19.43
CA ILE A 288 14.58 -13.12 -19.39
C ILE A 288 14.20 -14.58 -19.63
N ILE A 289 13.48 -15.17 -18.69
CA ILE A 289 13.07 -16.59 -18.72
C ILE A 289 11.55 -16.66 -18.67
N GLU A 290 10.90 -17.33 -19.61
CA GLU A 290 9.46 -17.58 -19.49
C GLU A 290 9.18 -18.58 -18.37
N ILE A 291 8.28 -18.22 -17.45
CA ILE A 291 7.91 -19.05 -16.30
C ILE A 291 6.40 -19.21 -16.25
N SER A 292 5.95 -20.42 -15.89
CA SER A 292 4.56 -20.74 -15.61
C SER A 292 4.42 -21.23 -14.17
N ILE A 293 3.46 -20.63 -13.46
CA ILE A 293 3.07 -20.93 -12.08
C ILE A 293 1.53 -21.08 -12.06
N PRO A 294 0.96 -22.20 -12.52
CA PRO A 294 -0.49 -22.38 -12.66
C PRO A 294 -1.27 -22.21 -11.34
N GLU A 295 -0.63 -22.47 -10.21
CA GLU A 295 -1.20 -22.35 -8.87
C GLU A 295 -1.64 -20.92 -8.53
N LEU A 296 -1.07 -19.90 -9.18
CA LEU A 296 -1.45 -18.49 -8.95
C LEU A 296 -2.94 -18.24 -9.27
N LYS A 297 -3.53 -19.01 -10.19
CA LYS A 297 -4.96 -18.93 -10.53
C LYS A 297 -5.88 -19.25 -9.35
N LEU A 298 -5.39 -19.97 -8.34
CA LEU A 298 -6.12 -20.30 -7.12
C LEU A 298 -6.08 -19.17 -6.08
N GLY A 299 -5.22 -18.16 -6.30
CA GLY A 299 -4.96 -17.09 -5.33
C GLY A 299 -6.21 -16.32 -4.95
N LEU A 300 -7.04 -15.94 -5.93
CA LEU A 300 -8.27 -15.20 -5.69
C LEU A 300 -9.19 -15.94 -4.71
N SER A 301 -9.49 -17.22 -4.98
CA SER A 301 -10.37 -18.02 -4.12
C SER A 301 -9.79 -18.22 -2.72
N ALA A 302 -8.49 -18.46 -2.59
CA ALA A 302 -7.84 -18.62 -1.28
C ALA A 302 -7.89 -17.32 -0.47
N TYR A 303 -7.55 -16.18 -1.09
CA TYR A 303 -7.57 -14.88 -0.44
C TYR A 303 -8.96 -14.48 0.05
N TYR A 304 -9.99 -14.68 -0.77
CA TYR A 304 -11.38 -14.35 -0.42
C TYR A 304 -12.01 -15.29 0.62
N LEU A 305 -11.27 -16.30 1.10
CA LEU A 305 -11.63 -17.08 2.29
C LEU A 305 -10.75 -16.72 3.50
N ILE A 306 -9.45 -16.50 3.29
CA ILE A 306 -8.51 -16.16 4.37
C ILE A 306 -8.74 -14.75 4.90
N ALA A 307 -8.75 -13.74 4.02
CA ALA A 307 -8.83 -12.35 4.44
C ALA A 307 -10.17 -12.04 5.14
N PRO A 308 -11.35 -12.45 4.61
CA PRO A 308 -12.62 -12.24 5.32
C PRO A 308 -12.70 -13.00 6.65
N ALA A 309 -12.17 -14.23 6.72
CA ALA A 309 -12.13 -14.99 7.97
C ALA A 309 -11.35 -14.23 9.06
N GLU A 310 -10.13 -13.78 8.76
CA GLU A 310 -9.34 -12.99 9.70
C GLU A 310 -10.01 -11.64 10.03
N ALA A 311 -10.59 -10.97 9.04
CA ALA A 311 -11.32 -9.72 9.24
C ALA A 311 -12.50 -9.86 10.20
N SER A 312 -13.27 -10.95 10.09
CA SER A 312 -14.42 -11.21 10.98
C SER A 312 -14.01 -11.28 12.45
N SER A 313 -12.81 -11.80 12.74
CA SER A 313 -12.21 -11.83 14.08
C SER A 313 -11.59 -10.48 14.46
N ASN A 314 -10.75 -9.91 13.60
CA ASN A 314 -10.05 -8.65 13.84
C ASN A 314 -11.00 -7.48 14.12
N LEU A 315 -12.10 -7.39 13.35
CA LEU A 315 -13.12 -6.36 13.47
C LEU A 315 -14.15 -6.64 14.57
N ALA A 316 -14.10 -7.78 15.27
CA ALA A 316 -15.02 -8.06 16.37
C ALA A 316 -14.85 -7.07 17.55
N ARG A 317 -13.68 -6.41 17.65
CA ARG A 317 -13.37 -5.43 18.71
C ARG A 317 -14.14 -4.12 18.61
N TYR A 318 -14.72 -3.80 17.45
CA TYR A 318 -15.49 -2.58 17.24
C TYR A 318 -16.94 -2.82 17.65
N ASP A 319 -17.20 -2.51 18.92
CA ASP A 319 -18.44 -2.77 19.64
C ASP A 319 -19.08 -1.48 20.23
N GLY A 320 -18.39 -0.33 20.13
CA GLY A 320 -18.81 0.95 20.71
C GLY A 320 -18.64 1.05 22.23
N VAL A 321 -18.01 0.08 22.88
CA VAL A 321 -17.86 0.07 24.35
C VAL A 321 -16.66 0.90 24.81
N ARG A 322 -15.49 0.67 24.21
CA ARG A 322 -14.21 1.26 24.65
C ARG A 322 -13.83 2.51 23.85
N TYR A 323 -14.18 2.53 22.57
CA TYR A 323 -13.83 3.59 21.63
C TYR A 323 -14.70 3.47 20.36
N GLY A 324 -14.62 4.49 19.51
CA GLY A 324 -15.47 4.61 18.33
C GLY A 324 -16.87 5.11 18.66
N VAL A 325 -17.74 5.10 17.66
CA VAL A 325 -19.14 5.49 17.79
C VAL A 325 -19.91 4.41 18.56
N ARG A 326 -20.91 4.82 19.33
CA ARG A 326 -21.84 3.94 20.05
C ARG A 326 -23.28 4.34 19.74
N VAL A 327 -24.10 3.34 19.45
CA VAL A 327 -25.55 3.49 19.37
C VAL A 327 -26.14 2.92 20.66
N ASP A 328 -26.89 3.74 21.40
CA ASP A 328 -27.56 3.29 22.62
C ASP A 328 -28.71 2.31 22.33
N ALA A 329 -28.86 1.32 23.21
CA ALA A 329 -29.92 0.32 23.14
C ALA A 329 -30.22 -0.26 24.54
N GLU A 330 -31.23 -1.11 24.61
CA GLU A 330 -31.74 -1.70 25.87
C GLU A 330 -30.75 -2.61 26.58
N ASP A 331 -29.92 -3.34 25.84
CA ASP A 331 -28.90 -4.23 26.37
C ASP A 331 -27.62 -4.24 25.50
N VAL A 332 -26.59 -4.93 25.98
CA VAL A 332 -25.28 -4.99 25.32
C VAL A 332 -25.34 -5.65 23.94
N THR A 333 -26.21 -6.65 23.75
CA THR A 333 -26.34 -7.37 22.47
C THR A 333 -27.01 -6.47 21.45
N ALA A 334 -28.09 -5.80 21.83
CA ALA A 334 -28.80 -4.84 20.99
C ALA A 334 -27.89 -3.65 20.65
N MET A 335 -27.15 -3.12 21.62
CA MET A 335 -26.22 -1.99 21.44
C MET A 335 -25.10 -2.35 20.47
N ASN A 336 -24.48 -3.53 20.63
CA ASN A 336 -23.42 -3.99 19.75
C ASN A 336 -23.94 -4.19 18.31
N THR A 337 -25.10 -4.85 18.17
CA THR A 337 -25.75 -5.07 16.87
C THR A 337 -26.07 -3.75 16.18
N ALA A 338 -26.70 -2.80 16.88
CA ALA A 338 -27.06 -1.49 16.35
C ALA A 338 -25.83 -0.67 15.97
N THR A 339 -24.81 -0.65 16.82
CA THR A 339 -23.56 0.07 16.60
C THR A 339 -22.83 -0.44 15.35
N ARG A 340 -22.68 -1.76 15.22
CA ARG A 340 -22.01 -2.36 14.05
C ARG A 340 -22.82 -2.20 12.78
N THR A 341 -24.15 -2.29 12.86
CA THR A 341 -25.05 -2.11 11.72
C THR A 341 -24.99 -0.69 11.16
N ALA A 342 -24.98 0.31 12.04
CA ALA A 342 -24.90 1.72 11.66
C ALA A 342 -23.48 2.16 11.30
N GLY A 343 -22.46 1.58 11.93
CA GLY A 343 -21.07 2.00 11.82
C GLY A 343 -20.33 1.43 10.60
N PHE A 344 -20.60 0.19 10.21
CA PHE A 344 -19.93 -0.46 9.07
C PHE A 344 -20.72 -0.32 7.77
N GLY A 345 -20.01 -0.01 6.69
CA GLY A 345 -20.52 -0.07 5.32
C GLY A 345 -20.73 -1.51 4.83
N ASP A 346 -21.37 -1.61 3.66
CA ASP A 346 -21.92 -2.88 3.16
C ASP A 346 -20.83 -3.88 2.79
N GLU A 347 -19.71 -3.45 2.21
CA GLU A 347 -18.60 -4.34 1.88
C GLU A 347 -17.96 -4.92 3.15
N VAL A 348 -17.71 -4.08 4.17
CA VAL A 348 -17.16 -4.55 5.45
C VAL A 348 -18.10 -5.56 6.11
N LYS A 349 -19.41 -5.29 6.16
CA LYS A 349 -20.41 -6.24 6.67
C LYS A 349 -20.42 -7.54 5.86
N ARG A 350 -20.33 -7.47 4.52
CA ARG A 350 -20.27 -8.64 3.63
C ARG A 350 -19.07 -9.53 3.96
N ARG A 351 -17.89 -8.92 4.16
CA ARG A 351 -16.65 -9.62 4.51
C ARG A 351 -16.73 -10.25 5.90
N ILE A 352 -17.29 -9.55 6.88
CA ILE A 352 -17.52 -10.10 8.23
C ILE A 352 -18.47 -11.31 8.17
N MET A 353 -19.58 -11.22 7.42
CA MET A 353 -20.53 -12.33 7.27
C MET A 353 -19.88 -13.55 6.61
N LEU A 354 -19.17 -13.35 5.49
CA LEU A 354 -18.46 -14.42 4.79
C LEU A 354 -17.38 -15.06 5.67
N GLY A 355 -16.60 -14.25 6.38
CA GLY A 355 -15.57 -14.73 7.29
C GLY A 355 -16.12 -15.54 8.47
N THR A 356 -17.20 -15.05 9.08
CA THR A 356 -17.88 -15.74 10.17
C THR A 356 -18.43 -17.09 9.70
N TYR A 357 -18.99 -17.15 8.48
CA TYR A 357 -19.43 -18.41 7.88
C TYR A 357 -18.26 -19.36 7.63
N ALA A 358 -17.16 -18.88 7.02
CA ALA A 358 -15.98 -19.69 6.72
C ALA A 358 -15.28 -20.26 7.97
N LEU A 359 -15.43 -19.60 9.13
CA LEU A 359 -14.89 -20.04 10.42
C LEU A 359 -15.88 -20.87 11.26
N SER A 360 -17.14 -20.99 10.83
CA SER A 360 -18.17 -21.66 11.63
C SER A 360 -17.94 -23.18 11.74
N ALA A 361 -18.36 -23.76 12.87
CA ALA A 361 -18.25 -25.19 13.11
C ALA A 361 -18.95 -25.99 12.00
N GLY A 362 -18.27 -27.01 11.47
CA GLY A 362 -18.73 -27.82 10.33
C GLY A 362 -18.33 -27.29 8.95
N TYR A 363 -17.97 -26.00 8.84
CA TYR A 363 -17.54 -25.36 7.59
C TYR A 363 -16.06 -24.99 7.58
N TYR A 364 -15.43 -24.87 8.75
CA TYR A 364 -14.01 -24.52 8.92
C TYR A 364 -13.07 -25.33 8.00
N ASP A 365 -13.09 -26.66 8.07
CA ASP A 365 -12.16 -27.51 7.33
C ASP A 365 -12.37 -27.43 5.81
N ALA A 366 -13.62 -27.23 5.39
CA ALA A 366 -14.03 -27.16 3.99
C ALA A 366 -13.69 -25.81 3.33
N TYR A 367 -13.69 -24.71 4.10
CA TYR A 367 -13.40 -23.37 3.60
C TYR A 367 -12.05 -22.85 4.10
N TYR A 368 -11.96 -22.36 5.34
CA TYR A 368 -10.73 -21.72 5.84
C TYR A 368 -9.54 -22.69 5.85
N GLY A 369 -9.74 -23.92 6.34
CA GLY A 369 -8.72 -24.97 6.32
C GLY A 369 -8.27 -25.33 4.89
N GLN A 370 -9.20 -25.38 3.94
CA GLN A 370 -8.88 -25.62 2.53
C GLN A 370 -8.13 -24.45 1.90
N ALA A 371 -8.53 -23.21 2.18
CA ALA A 371 -7.86 -22.01 1.69
C ALA A 371 -6.41 -21.93 2.19
N GLN A 372 -6.14 -22.31 3.45
CA GLN A 372 -4.78 -22.38 4.00
C GLN A 372 -3.92 -23.47 3.33
N ARG A 373 -4.52 -24.61 2.94
CA ARG A 373 -3.83 -25.63 2.12
C ARG A 373 -3.49 -25.09 0.73
N VAL A 374 -4.42 -24.38 0.09
CA VAL A 374 -4.17 -23.71 -1.20
C VAL A 374 -3.08 -22.64 -1.09
N ARG A 375 -3.09 -21.84 -0.01
CA ARG A 375 -2.01 -20.89 0.29
C ARG A 375 -0.64 -21.58 0.34
N THR A 376 -0.57 -22.76 0.97
CA THR A 376 0.66 -23.57 1.02
C THR A 376 1.10 -24.02 -0.37
N LEU A 377 0.16 -24.42 -1.25
CA LEU A 377 0.48 -24.76 -2.65
C LEU A 377 1.09 -23.56 -3.40
N ILE A 378 0.52 -22.37 -3.24
CA ILE A 378 1.02 -21.13 -3.85
C ILE A 378 2.42 -20.78 -3.32
N ILE A 379 2.66 -20.89 -2.01
CA ILE A 379 3.99 -20.68 -1.42
C ILE A 379 5.02 -21.61 -2.06
N ASN A 380 4.72 -22.92 -2.11
CA ASN A 380 5.61 -23.91 -2.71
C ASN A 380 5.86 -23.66 -4.20
N ALA A 381 4.85 -23.20 -4.92
CA ALA A 381 4.94 -22.88 -6.35
C ALA A 381 5.88 -21.68 -6.59
N PHE A 382 5.80 -20.62 -5.78
CA PHE A 382 6.78 -19.53 -5.82
C PHE A 382 8.19 -20.01 -5.46
N THR A 383 8.34 -20.79 -4.39
CA THR A 383 9.66 -21.34 -4.01
C THR A 383 10.29 -22.13 -5.15
N LYS A 384 9.49 -22.94 -5.86
CA LYS A 384 9.95 -23.68 -7.04
C LYS A 384 10.35 -22.73 -8.17
N ALA A 385 9.54 -21.71 -8.48
CA ALA A 385 9.87 -20.73 -9.51
C ALA A 385 11.18 -20.00 -9.21
N TYR A 386 11.38 -19.56 -7.97
CA TYR A 386 12.61 -18.86 -7.54
C TYR A 386 13.86 -19.76 -7.52
N SER A 387 13.72 -21.08 -7.69
CA SER A 387 14.90 -21.93 -7.95
C SER A 387 15.50 -21.71 -9.34
N SER A 388 14.67 -21.26 -10.29
CA SER A 388 15.06 -21.02 -11.69
C SER A 388 15.29 -19.54 -12.02
N VAL A 389 14.72 -18.61 -11.25
CA VAL A 389 14.81 -17.16 -11.48
C VAL A 389 15.06 -16.42 -10.17
N ASP A 390 15.64 -15.24 -10.24
CA ASP A 390 15.91 -14.42 -9.06
C ASP A 390 14.71 -13.52 -8.74
N LEU A 391 14.04 -13.00 -9.77
CA LEU A 391 12.81 -12.20 -9.68
C LEU A 391 11.77 -12.68 -10.70
N LEU A 392 10.51 -12.31 -10.49
CA LEU A 392 9.44 -12.46 -11.48
C LEU A 392 8.95 -11.07 -11.95
N LEU A 393 8.59 -10.97 -13.21
CA LEU A 393 7.99 -9.81 -13.86
C LEU A 393 6.59 -10.17 -14.35
N GLY A 394 5.63 -9.26 -14.15
CA GLY A 394 4.25 -9.40 -14.62
C GLY A 394 3.52 -8.07 -14.65
N ALA A 395 2.25 -8.07 -15.05
CA ALA A 395 1.41 -6.89 -14.91
C ALA A 395 1.08 -6.64 -13.43
N THR A 396 0.95 -5.38 -13.03
CA THR A 396 0.40 -5.08 -11.71
C THR A 396 -1.12 -5.24 -11.69
N THR A 397 -1.80 -4.89 -12.79
CA THR A 397 -3.25 -4.92 -12.92
C THR A 397 -3.66 -5.48 -14.29
N PRO A 398 -4.85 -6.09 -14.43
CA PRO A 398 -5.29 -6.65 -15.70
C PRO A 398 -5.70 -5.57 -16.72
N THR A 399 -6.03 -4.37 -16.25
CA THR A 399 -6.43 -3.21 -17.07
C THR A 399 -5.85 -1.92 -16.46
N THR A 400 -5.98 -0.80 -17.16
CA THR A 400 -5.86 0.55 -16.57
C THR A 400 -6.99 0.82 -15.58
N ALA A 401 -6.93 1.98 -14.92
CA ALA A 401 -7.99 2.46 -14.03
C ALA A 401 -9.35 2.54 -14.74
N PHE A 402 -10.37 1.96 -14.11
CA PHE A 402 -11.76 1.95 -14.59
C PHE A 402 -12.55 3.18 -14.10
N ALA A 403 -13.73 3.44 -14.68
CA ALA A 403 -14.52 4.60 -14.29
C ALA A 403 -15.18 4.39 -12.91
N ILE A 404 -15.38 5.48 -12.18
CA ILE A 404 -16.09 5.47 -10.91
C ILE A 404 -17.52 4.95 -11.14
N GLY A 405 -17.96 4.00 -10.33
CA GLY A 405 -19.27 3.35 -10.42
C GLY A 405 -19.33 2.09 -11.28
N ASP A 406 -18.34 1.83 -12.16
CA ASP A 406 -18.40 0.73 -13.13
C ASP A 406 -18.56 -0.65 -12.48
N LYS A 407 -17.91 -0.87 -11.33
CA LYS A 407 -17.79 -2.19 -10.69
C LYS A 407 -18.50 -2.30 -9.33
N VAL A 408 -19.13 -1.23 -8.85
CA VAL A 408 -19.76 -1.19 -7.52
C VAL A 408 -20.93 -2.19 -7.40
N GLY A 409 -21.63 -2.45 -8.51
CA GLY A 409 -22.76 -3.40 -8.57
C GLY A 409 -22.37 -4.87 -8.76
N ASP A 410 -21.11 -5.17 -9.08
CA ASP A 410 -20.62 -6.53 -9.29
C ASP A 410 -19.31 -6.75 -8.49
N PRO A 411 -19.43 -7.23 -7.24
CA PRO A 411 -18.27 -7.51 -6.39
C PRO A 411 -17.25 -8.44 -7.04
N MET A 412 -17.68 -9.42 -7.85
CA MET A 412 -16.74 -10.34 -8.49
C MET A 412 -15.86 -9.64 -9.51
N SER A 413 -16.42 -8.73 -10.31
CA SER A 413 -15.64 -7.90 -11.25
C SER A 413 -14.64 -6.98 -10.53
N MET A 414 -14.99 -6.47 -9.35
CA MET A 414 -14.10 -5.68 -8.51
C MET A 414 -12.93 -6.54 -8.03
N TYR A 415 -13.22 -7.73 -7.50
CA TYR A 415 -12.24 -8.66 -6.94
C TYR A 415 -11.23 -9.17 -7.98
N GLN A 416 -11.66 -9.31 -9.24
CA GLN A 416 -10.78 -9.65 -10.35
C GLN A 416 -9.70 -8.60 -10.64
N SER A 417 -9.86 -7.36 -10.16
CA SER A 417 -8.86 -6.30 -10.31
C SER A 417 -7.54 -6.63 -9.58
N ASP A 418 -7.59 -7.50 -8.57
CA ASP A 418 -6.45 -7.86 -7.73
C ASP A 418 -5.80 -9.20 -8.14
N ILE A 419 -6.22 -9.80 -9.26
CA ILE A 419 -5.78 -11.16 -9.64
C ILE A 419 -4.26 -11.27 -9.82
N CYS A 420 -3.62 -10.17 -10.25
CA CYS A 420 -2.18 -10.09 -10.47
C CYS A 420 -1.39 -9.81 -9.18
N THR A 421 -2.03 -9.34 -8.11
CA THR A 421 -1.36 -8.88 -6.89
C THR A 421 -1.51 -9.83 -5.70
N ILE A 422 -2.67 -10.48 -5.57
CA ILE A 422 -3.01 -11.38 -4.46
C ILE A 422 -1.98 -12.48 -4.20
N PRO A 423 -1.47 -13.21 -5.22
CA PRO A 423 -0.65 -14.38 -4.95
C PRO A 423 0.59 -14.09 -4.11
N THR A 424 1.20 -12.91 -4.28
CA THR A 424 2.37 -12.47 -3.52
C THR A 424 2.05 -12.27 -2.03
N ASN A 425 0.87 -11.75 -1.67
CA ASN A 425 0.46 -11.58 -0.27
C ASN A 425 0.28 -12.94 0.40
N LEU A 426 -0.34 -13.89 -0.30
CA LEU A 426 -0.50 -15.27 0.18
C LEU A 426 0.85 -15.90 0.49
N ALA A 427 1.88 -15.59 -0.30
CA ALA A 427 3.23 -16.07 -0.08
C ALA A 427 4.07 -15.25 0.93
N GLY A 428 3.63 -14.04 1.31
CA GLY A 428 4.37 -13.14 2.20
C GLY A 428 5.62 -12.51 1.55
N HIS A 429 5.78 -12.63 0.23
CA HIS A 429 6.95 -12.20 -0.53
C HIS A 429 6.92 -10.71 -0.87
N PRO A 430 8.05 -10.02 -1.04
CA PRO A 430 8.07 -8.62 -1.46
C PRO A 430 7.63 -8.47 -2.93
N ALA A 431 6.95 -7.38 -3.22
CA ALA A 431 6.63 -6.96 -4.59
C ALA A 431 6.51 -5.45 -4.68
N LEU A 432 6.81 -4.90 -5.84
CA LEU A 432 6.62 -3.47 -6.13
C LEU A 432 6.02 -3.27 -7.51
N SER A 433 5.34 -2.13 -7.68
CA SER A 433 4.85 -1.64 -8.97
C SER A 433 5.63 -0.39 -9.34
N VAL A 434 6.12 -0.35 -10.59
CA VAL A 434 6.74 0.83 -11.20
C VAL A 434 5.87 1.27 -12.38
N PRO A 435 5.62 2.59 -12.58
CA PRO A 435 4.95 3.09 -13.77
C PRO A 435 5.75 2.73 -15.02
N PHE A 436 5.09 2.15 -16.03
CA PHE A 436 5.75 1.70 -17.25
C PHE A 436 4.88 1.94 -18.48
N GLY A 437 4.78 3.22 -18.87
CA GLY A 437 3.99 3.68 -20.00
C GLY A 437 2.52 3.94 -19.67
N VAL A 438 1.73 4.14 -20.72
CA VAL A 438 0.29 4.42 -20.65
C VAL A 438 -0.48 3.49 -21.57
N GLY A 439 -1.72 3.19 -21.21
CA GLY A 439 -2.66 2.41 -22.01
C GLY A 439 -3.20 3.18 -23.20
N ASP A 440 -4.03 2.50 -23.99
CA ASP A 440 -4.69 3.11 -25.15
C ASP A 440 -5.61 4.28 -24.73
N ASP A 441 -6.16 4.22 -23.53
CA ASP A 441 -6.98 5.26 -22.89
C ASP A 441 -6.17 6.37 -22.19
N LYS A 442 -4.84 6.38 -22.38
CA LYS A 442 -3.89 7.33 -21.78
C LYS A 442 -3.74 7.24 -20.26
N MET A 443 -4.32 6.22 -19.63
CA MET A 443 -4.12 5.99 -18.20
C MET A 443 -2.82 5.25 -17.93
N PRO A 444 -2.20 5.43 -16.74
CA PRO A 444 -0.95 4.76 -16.40
C PRO A 444 -1.04 3.23 -16.40
N ILE A 445 0.08 2.59 -16.75
CA ILE A 445 0.29 1.14 -16.63
C ILE A 445 1.36 0.87 -15.57
N GLY A 446 1.15 -0.15 -14.72
CA GLY A 446 2.14 -0.62 -13.76
C GLY A 446 2.81 -1.93 -14.19
N ALA A 447 4.14 -1.95 -14.19
CA ALA A 447 4.94 -3.17 -14.24
C ALA A 447 5.25 -3.65 -12.82
N GLN A 448 4.97 -4.92 -12.54
CA GLN A 448 5.16 -5.51 -11.24
C GLN A 448 6.41 -6.39 -11.21
N LEU A 449 7.26 -6.17 -10.22
CA LEU A 449 8.35 -7.07 -9.87
C LEU A 449 8.00 -7.81 -8.57
N LEU A 450 8.28 -9.11 -8.52
CA LEU A 450 8.11 -9.96 -7.35
C LEU A 450 9.44 -10.65 -7.05
N GLY A 451 9.81 -10.75 -5.78
CA GLY A 451 11.03 -11.43 -5.37
C GLY A 451 10.79 -12.44 -4.24
N PRO A 452 11.75 -13.34 -3.93
CA PRO A 452 11.69 -14.15 -2.72
C PRO A 452 11.74 -13.28 -1.45
N ALA A 453 11.36 -13.84 -0.30
CA ALA A 453 11.45 -13.11 0.96
C ALA A 453 12.86 -12.53 1.18
N LEU A 454 12.93 -11.26 1.64
CA LEU A 454 14.16 -10.52 1.92
C LEU A 454 15.03 -10.19 0.69
N SER A 455 14.45 -10.15 -0.52
CA SER A 455 15.13 -9.78 -1.77
C SER A 455 14.89 -8.32 -2.22
N GLU A 456 14.44 -7.45 -1.31
CA GLU A 456 14.12 -6.06 -1.64
C GLU A 456 15.26 -5.35 -2.40
N GLN A 457 16.53 -5.58 -2.04
CA GLN A 457 17.65 -4.98 -2.76
C GLN A 457 17.64 -5.31 -4.27
N GLN A 458 17.49 -6.59 -4.63
CA GLN A 458 17.41 -7.01 -6.05
C GLN A 458 16.16 -6.45 -6.72
N LEU A 459 15.05 -6.42 -5.98
CA LEU A 459 13.79 -5.86 -6.45
C LEU A 459 13.93 -4.38 -6.83
N PHE A 460 14.60 -3.58 -5.98
CA PHE A 460 14.85 -2.16 -6.20
C PHE A 460 15.89 -1.89 -7.30
N GLN A 461 16.91 -2.74 -7.45
CA GLN A 461 17.85 -2.70 -8.58
C GLN A 461 17.11 -2.83 -9.92
N ALA A 462 16.27 -3.87 -10.06
CA ALA A 462 15.47 -4.07 -11.26
C ALA A 462 14.43 -2.96 -11.47
N ALA A 463 13.81 -2.46 -10.40
CA ALA A 463 12.88 -1.34 -10.46
C ALA A 463 13.55 -0.07 -11.00
N SER A 464 14.77 0.24 -10.54
CA SER A 464 15.52 1.41 -11.00
C SER A 464 15.82 1.34 -12.50
N VAL A 465 16.20 0.16 -13.01
CA VAL A 465 16.40 -0.06 -14.45
C VAL A 465 15.10 0.15 -15.24
N LEU A 466 13.97 -0.34 -14.74
CA LEU A 466 12.66 -0.13 -15.37
C LEU A 466 12.26 1.35 -15.39
N GLU A 467 12.45 2.07 -14.28
CA GLU A 467 12.14 3.50 -14.19
C GLU A 467 12.93 4.34 -15.23
N HIS A 468 14.22 4.05 -15.39
CA HIS A 468 15.04 4.72 -16.40
C HIS A 468 14.60 4.39 -17.84
N GLY A 469 14.22 3.13 -18.10
CA GLY A 469 13.75 2.69 -19.42
C GLY A 469 12.31 3.09 -19.76
N ALA A 470 11.49 3.47 -18.77
CA ALA A 470 10.13 3.99 -19.01
C ALA A 470 10.14 5.40 -19.63
N ASN A 471 11.23 6.14 -19.44
CA ASN A 471 11.42 7.51 -19.91
C ASN A 471 12.13 7.61 -21.28
N SER A 472 12.51 6.47 -21.87
CA SER A 472 13.15 6.33 -23.19
C SER A 472 12.19 5.73 -24.20
#